data_AF-A0A4S8WV89-F1
#
_entry.id   AF-A0A4S8WV89-F1
#
_cell.length_a   1.000
_cell.length_b   1.000
_cell.length_c   1.000
_cell.angle_alpha   90.00
_cell.angle_beta   90.00
_cell.angle_gamma   90.00
#
_symmetry.space_group_name_H-M   'P 1'
#
loop_
_entity.id
_entity.type
_entity.pdbx_description
1 polymer ?
#
loop_
_entity_poly.entity_id
_entity_poly.type
_entity_poly.pdbx_seq_one_letter_code
_entity_poly.pdbx_strand_id
1 'polypeptide(L)'
;MQPTMANATMLPLPPLPTYTLTPLQPLISWIPDLYLALILPVAAYWIVSFIFHFIDEYDLFPQYRLHTPAEVLKRNHVSRWDVFRDVIIQQVIQTAVGLAITIFEPEATMGQDDYNVAVWAQRIRLAQRAIPNLLAFAGLDANTMASKQAVAHPILSAALKGGSYNLFQQAASGHVVPAFASWELTLAKAVYWMLIPAMQFTFAVLVVDTWQYFWHRAMHMNKWLYTTFHSRHHRLYVPYAYGALYNHPFEGFLLDTLGTGIAYMLAGMTCRQSMWFFTCSTIKTVDDHCGYALPWDPLQHITSNNAGYHDIHHQSWGIKTNFSQPFFTFWDGLLGTKWVGGDVSARYERSRIAAQKKVEQDNISHSSPAQSLKAEPSPYESEEKNASTLAKQAQAQLNPSIPEGKASLQALGSRQQILDDKAGGGVEVLLEEAAEEREAQRVLRRSPRKKTVSQASSAPLKGLRDRVNTSLHGKASGVLVESSR
;
A
#
# COMPACT_ATOMS: atom_id res chain seq x y z
N MET A 1 64.68 -12.53 -20.53
CA MET A 1 64.11 -12.90 -19.22
C MET A 1 62.59 -12.80 -19.33
N GLN A 2 61.92 -13.92 -19.53
CA GLN A 2 60.45 -13.99 -19.46
C GLN A 2 60.04 -13.92 -17.99
N PRO A 3 58.99 -13.16 -17.63
CA PRO A 3 58.43 -13.22 -16.30
C PRO A 3 57.79 -14.59 -16.12
N THR A 4 58.33 -15.37 -15.19
CA THR A 4 57.72 -16.60 -14.70
C THR A 4 56.41 -16.23 -13.99
N MET A 5 55.30 -16.31 -14.72
CA MET A 5 53.97 -16.43 -14.12
C MET A 5 53.99 -17.74 -13.33
N ALA A 6 54.27 -17.65 -12.03
CA ALA A 6 54.07 -18.74 -11.11
C ALA A 6 52.59 -19.12 -11.22
N ASN A 7 52.31 -20.27 -11.84
CA ASN A 7 51.02 -20.94 -11.73
C ASN A 7 50.76 -21.10 -10.23
N ALA A 8 49.96 -20.20 -9.65
CA ALA A 8 49.43 -20.37 -8.32
C ALA A 8 48.65 -21.68 -8.35
N THR A 9 49.27 -22.73 -7.83
CA THR A 9 48.68 -24.05 -7.71
C THR A 9 47.41 -23.83 -6.88
N MET A 10 46.25 -23.82 -7.54
CA MET A 10 45.01 -23.47 -6.89
C MET A 10 44.80 -24.47 -5.76
N LEU A 11 44.94 -24.01 -4.50
CA LEU A 11 44.77 -24.89 -3.35
C LEU A 11 43.42 -25.60 -3.47
N PRO A 12 43.39 -26.93 -3.30
CA PRO A 12 42.17 -27.71 -3.47
C PRO A 12 41.10 -27.22 -2.49
N LEU A 13 39.85 -27.16 -2.96
CA LEU A 13 38.71 -26.81 -2.12
C LEU A 13 38.31 -28.02 -1.26
N PRO A 14 37.77 -27.80 -0.06
CA PRO A 14 37.13 -28.88 0.70
C PRO A 14 36.01 -29.52 -0.15
N PRO A 15 35.91 -30.86 -0.19
CA PRO A 15 34.92 -31.54 -1.00
C PRO A 15 33.50 -31.25 -0.50
N LEU A 16 32.53 -31.29 -1.42
CA LEU A 16 31.12 -31.15 -1.07
C LEU A 16 30.60 -32.47 -0.46
N PRO A 17 29.76 -32.42 0.58
CA PRO A 17 29.15 -33.62 1.15
C PRO A 17 28.18 -34.25 0.15
N THR A 18 28.03 -35.57 0.19
CA THR A 18 26.96 -36.23 -0.57
C THR A 18 25.61 -35.96 0.11
N TYR A 19 24.54 -36.01 -0.67
CA TYR A 19 23.17 -35.86 -0.15
C TYR A 19 22.22 -36.84 -0.84
N THR A 20 21.06 -37.04 -0.23
CA THR A 20 19.95 -37.80 -0.81
C THR A 20 18.69 -36.98 -0.61
N LEU A 21 17.94 -36.76 -1.68
CA LEU A 21 16.68 -36.03 -1.62
C LEU A 21 15.57 -36.96 -1.13
N THR A 22 14.81 -36.45 -0.17
CA THR A 22 13.59 -37.10 0.33
C THR A 22 12.44 -36.11 0.32
N PRO A 23 11.18 -36.55 0.18
CA PRO A 23 10.03 -35.65 0.27
C PRO A 23 10.01 -34.88 1.60
N LEU A 24 9.80 -33.57 1.50
CA LEU A 24 9.73 -32.69 2.66
C LEU A 24 8.51 -33.04 3.52
N GLN A 25 8.73 -33.31 4.80
CA GLN A 25 7.64 -33.60 5.72
C GLN A 25 6.82 -32.34 6.01
N PRO A 26 5.47 -32.41 6.01
CA PRO A 26 4.63 -31.25 6.33
C PRO A 26 4.91 -30.68 7.74
N LEU A 27 4.74 -29.36 7.90
CA LEU A 27 4.83 -28.67 9.19
C LEU A 27 3.75 -29.14 10.17
N ILE A 28 2.57 -29.44 9.64
CA ILE A 28 1.43 -29.99 10.39
C ILE A 28 1.13 -31.36 9.78
N SER A 29 1.23 -32.43 10.58
CA SER A 29 1.19 -33.81 10.09
C SER A 29 -0.05 -34.17 9.27
N TRP A 30 -1.16 -33.46 9.46
CA TRP A 30 -2.45 -33.71 8.81
C TRP A 30 -2.83 -32.65 7.76
N ILE A 31 -2.00 -31.64 7.51
CA ILE A 31 -2.19 -30.66 6.43
C ILE A 31 -0.92 -30.57 5.60
N PRO A 32 -0.96 -30.92 4.29
CA PRO A 32 0.14 -30.61 3.38
C PRO A 32 0.50 -29.11 3.41
N ASP A 33 1.79 -28.78 3.42
CA ASP A 33 2.30 -27.41 3.47
C ASP A 33 1.65 -26.50 2.41
N LEU A 34 1.33 -27.07 1.25
CA LEU A 34 0.63 -26.40 0.18
C LEU A 34 -0.72 -25.80 0.60
N TYR A 35 -1.57 -26.58 1.26
CA TYR A 35 -2.86 -26.10 1.72
C TYR A 35 -2.71 -25.14 2.88
N LEU A 36 -1.71 -25.38 3.75
CA LEU A 36 -1.39 -24.44 4.82
C LEU A 36 -1.01 -23.06 4.26
N ALA A 37 -0.25 -23.00 3.16
CA ALA A 37 0.10 -21.74 2.49
C ALA A 37 -1.11 -21.00 1.92
N LEU A 38 -2.18 -21.70 1.55
CA LEU A 38 -3.45 -21.08 1.10
C LEU A 38 -4.33 -20.63 2.27
N ILE A 39 -4.33 -21.37 3.37
CA ILE A 39 -5.15 -21.08 4.55
C ILE A 39 -4.61 -19.88 5.33
N LEU A 40 -3.29 -19.79 5.51
CA LEU A 40 -2.67 -18.80 6.39
C LEU A 40 -3.01 -17.34 6.04
N PRO A 41 -2.92 -16.87 4.78
CA PRO A 41 -3.27 -15.49 4.44
C PRO A 41 -4.74 -15.18 4.72
N VAL A 42 -5.67 -16.10 4.41
CA VAL A 42 -7.11 -15.95 4.68
C VAL A 42 -7.37 -15.90 6.19
N ALA A 43 -6.75 -16.79 6.96
CA ALA A 43 -6.87 -16.80 8.41
C ALA A 43 -6.33 -15.49 9.02
N ALA A 44 -5.14 -15.06 8.60
CA ALA A 44 -4.53 -13.82 9.08
C ALA A 44 -5.37 -12.59 8.73
N TYR A 45 -5.94 -12.54 7.53
CA TYR A 45 -6.86 -11.47 7.13
C TYR A 45 -7.99 -11.30 8.14
N TRP A 46 -8.71 -12.38 8.43
CA TRP A 46 -9.88 -12.32 9.32
C TRP A 46 -9.47 -12.11 10.78
N ILE A 47 -8.41 -12.77 11.26
CA ILE A 47 -7.93 -12.60 12.63
C ILE A 47 -7.57 -11.13 12.89
N VAL A 48 -6.73 -10.53 12.04
CA VAL A 48 -6.29 -9.14 12.22
C VAL A 48 -7.47 -8.18 12.01
N SER A 49 -8.32 -8.44 11.03
CA SER A 49 -9.52 -7.63 10.81
C SER A 49 -10.46 -7.64 12.02
N PHE A 50 -10.67 -8.80 12.65
CA PHE A 50 -11.50 -8.91 13.85
C PHE A 50 -10.86 -8.26 15.08
N ILE A 51 -9.53 -8.29 15.20
CA ILE A 51 -8.83 -7.55 16.26
C ILE A 51 -9.14 -6.05 16.15
N PHE A 52 -8.98 -5.45 14.96
CA PHE A 52 -9.29 -4.04 14.76
C PHE A 52 -10.80 -3.74 14.86
N HIS A 53 -11.65 -4.65 14.38
CA HIS A 53 -13.09 -4.49 14.56
C HIS A 53 -13.49 -4.53 16.04
N PHE A 54 -12.88 -5.39 16.85
CA PHE A 54 -13.07 -5.43 18.30
C PHE A 54 -12.59 -4.14 18.97
N ILE A 55 -11.42 -3.62 18.58
CA ILE A 55 -10.92 -2.31 19.03
C ILE A 55 -11.95 -1.22 18.73
N ASP A 56 -12.53 -1.23 17.53
CA ASP A 56 -13.50 -0.24 17.11
C ASP A 56 -14.84 -0.32 17.86
N GLU A 57 -15.42 -1.52 17.97
CA GLU A 57 -16.73 -1.74 18.58
C GLU A 57 -16.72 -1.45 20.10
N TYR A 58 -15.60 -1.72 20.77
CA TYR A 58 -15.43 -1.43 22.20
C TYR A 58 -14.84 -0.03 22.48
N ASP A 59 -14.68 0.80 21.44
CA ASP A 59 -14.11 2.14 21.51
C ASP A 59 -12.75 2.18 22.23
N LEU A 60 -11.89 1.20 21.94
CA LEU A 60 -10.55 1.13 22.50
C LEU A 60 -9.62 2.10 21.75
N PHE A 61 -8.85 2.88 22.51
CA PHE A 61 -7.87 3.83 21.99
C PHE A 61 -8.42 4.90 21.01
N PRO A 62 -9.52 5.60 21.34
CA PRO A 62 -10.16 6.56 20.44
C PRO A 62 -9.24 7.73 20.04
N GLN A 63 -8.22 8.05 20.86
CA GLN A 63 -7.23 9.09 20.57
C GLN A 63 -6.35 8.79 19.35
N TYR A 64 -6.25 7.53 18.92
CA TYR A 64 -5.46 7.11 17.75
C TYR A 64 -6.34 6.78 16.53
N ARG A 65 -7.66 6.90 16.66
CA ARG A 65 -8.60 6.66 15.57
C ARG A 65 -8.56 7.82 14.57
N LEU A 66 -8.49 7.50 13.28
CA LEU A 66 -8.45 8.51 12.21
C LEU A 66 -9.82 9.19 12.02
N HIS A 67 -10.89 8.40 11.98
CA HIS A 67 -12.25 8.84 11.71
C HIS A 67 -13.24 8.43 12.80
N THR A 68 -14.26 9.24 13.04
CA THR A 68 -15.31 8.94 14.02
C THR A 68 -16.30 7.89 13.52
N PRO A 69 -17.02 7.17 14.40
CA PRO A 69 -18.09 6.25 13.99
C PRO A 69 -19.17 6.92 13.13
N ALA A 70 -19.47 8.20 13.40
CA ALA A 70 -20.39 9.00 12.57
C ALA A 70 -19.89 9.15 11.13
N GLU A 71 -18.58 9.35 10.93
CA GLU A 71 -17.98 9.41 9.60
C GLU A 71 -18.06 8.05 8.89
N VAL A 72 -17.72 6.96 9.58
CA VAL A 72 -17.83 5.59 9.03
C VAL A 72 -19.26 5.33 8.55
N LEU A 73 -20.26 5.71 9.34
CA LEU A 73 -21.68 5.50 9.04
C LEU A 73 -22.19 6.38 7.89
N LYS A 74 -21.75 7.65 7.81
CA LYS A 74 -22.35 8.64 6.90
C LYS A 74 -21.55 8.91 5.63
N ARG A 75 -20.27 8.55 5.58
CA ARG A 75 -19.39 8.82 4.44
C ARG A 75 -19.16 7.60 3.55
N ASN A 76 -19.27 6.39 4.11
CA ASN A 76 -19.17 5.18 3.30
C ASN A 76 -20.44 4.96 2.47
N HIS A 77 -20.25 4.65 1.19
CA HIS A 77 -21.34 4.46 0.22
C HIS A 77 -21.64 2.98 -0.05
N VAL A 78 -21.27 2.11 0.89
CA VAL A 78 -21.36 0.65 0.78
C VAL A 78 -21.79 0.05 2.11
N SER A 79 -22.61 -1.01 2.08
CA SER A 79 -22.99 -1.73 3.28
C SER A 79 -21.88 -2.68 3.74
N ARG A 80 -21.85 -3.01 5.04
CA ARG A 80 -20.90 -4.01 5.57
C ARG A 80 -21.08 -5.39 4.91
N TRP A 81 -22.30 -5.74 4.48
CA TRP A 81 -22.59 -6.99 3.79
C TRP A 81 -21.99 -7.04 2.38
N ASP A 82 -22.08 -5.94 1.62
CA ASP A 82 -21.46 -5.86 0.30
C ASP A 82 -19.93 -6.01 0.40
N VAL A 83 -19.33 -5.37 1.41
CA VAL A 83 -17.90 -5.51 1.70
C VAL A 83 -17.54 -6.96 2.02
N PHE A 84 -18.25 -7.59 2.97
CA PHE A 84 -18.02 -8.99 3.32
C PHE A 84 -18.12 -9.92 2.10
N ARG A 85 -19.18 -9.77 1.30
CA ARG A 85 -19.40 -10.58 0.10
C ARG A 85 -18.23 -10.45 -0.89
N ASP A 86 -17.81 -9.23 -1.21
CA ASP A 86 -16.77 -9.00 -2.20
C ASP A 86 -15.40 -9.50 -1.69
N VAL A 87 -15.12 -9.38 -0.39
CA VAL A 87 -13.92 -9.96 0.25
C VAL A 87 -13.90 -11.48 0.12
N ILE A 88 -15.03 -12.17 0.36
CA ILE A 88 -15.14 -13.62 0.17
C ILE A 88 -14.89 -14.01 -1.29
N ILE A 89 -15.43 -13.24 -2.25
CA ILE A 89 -15.16 -13.47 -3.68
C ILE A 89 -13.66 -13.35 -3.96
N GLN A 90 -12.98 -12.34 -3.41
CA GLN A 90 -11.54 -12.19 -3.59
C GLN A 90 -10.74 -13.35 -2.99
N GLN A 91 -11.11 -13.83 -1.79
CA GLN A 91 -10.45 -14.97 -1.18
C GLN A 91 -10.64 -16.27 -1.99
N VAL A 92 -11.80 -16.44 -2.62
CA VAL A 92 -12.03 -17.56 -3.56
C VAL A 92 -11.11 -17.44 -4.77
N ILE A 93 -10.97 -16.24 -5.36
CA ILE A 93 -10.06 -16.00 -6.49
C ILE A 93 -8.61 -16.26 -6.09
N GLN A 94 -8.15 -15.70 -4.96
CA GLN A 94 -6.81 -15.90 -4.41
C GLN A 94 -6.51 -17.38 -4.18
N THR A 95 -7.45 -18.12 -3.60
CA THR A 95 -7.31 -19.56 -3.35
C THR A 95 -7.24 -20.34 -4.66
N ALA A 96 -8.08 -20.02 -5.64
CA ALA A 96 -8.09 -20.68 -6.94
C ALA A 96 -6.78 -20.44 -7.73
N VAL A 97 -6.27 -19.21 -7.73
CA VAL A 97 -4.97 -18.88 -8.35
C VAL A 97 -3.83 -19.55 -7.61
N GLY A 98 -3.88 -19.56 -6.26
CA GLY A 98 -2.94 -20.28 -5.43
C GLY A 98 -2.86 -21.75 -5.83
N LEU A 99 -4.00 -22.46 -5.86
CA LEU A 99 -4.12 -23.84 -6.34
C LEU A 99 -3.61 -24.04 -7.78
N ALA A 100 -3.77 -23.04 -8.66
CA ALA A 100 -3.24 -23.14 -10.02
C ALA A 100 -1.70 -23.08 -10.03
N ILE A 101 -1.09 -22.20 -9.21
CA ILE A 101 0.38 -22.11 -9.07
C ILE A 101 0.94 -23.44 -8.59
N THR A 102 0.26 -24.11 -7.65
CA THR A 102 0.74 -25.37 -7.08
C THR A 102 0.89 -26.50 -8.08
N ILE A 103 0.13 -26.48 -9.17
CA ILE A 103 0.19 -27.50 -10.23
C ILE A 103 1.55 -27.47 -10.95
N PHE A 104 2.21 -26.31 -10.98
CA PHE A 104 3.49 -26.11 -11.66
C PHE A 104 4.68 -26.20 -10.70
N GLU A 105 4.44 -26.37 -9.40
CA GLU A 105 5.51 -26.49 -8.43
C GLU A 105 6.02 -27.93 -8.32
N PRO A 106 7.35 -28.14 -8.36
CA PRO A 106 7.91 -29.45 -8.08
C PRO A 106 7.64 -29.84 -6.63
N GLU A 107 7.58 -31.15 -6.37
CA GLU A 107 7.45 -31.67 -5.01
C GLU A 107 8.60 -31.14 -4.14
N ALA A 108 8.24 -30.56 -2.98
CA ALA A 108 9.23 -30.04 -2.05
C ALA A 108 10.07 -31.20 -1.47
N THR A 109 11.38 -31.05 -1.52
CA THR A 109 12.33 -32.05 -1.02
C THR A 109 13.27 -31.47 0.04
N MET A 110 13.84 -32.34 0.86
CA MET A 110 14.85 -32.02 1.88
C MET A 110 16.08 -32.93 1.74
N GLY A 111 17.16 -32.56 2.44
CA GLY A 111 18.40 -33.34 2.52
C GLY A 111 19.61 -32.70 1.82
N GLN A 112 19.41 -31.62 1.06
CA GLN A 112 20.48 -30.90 0.35
C GLN A 112 21.07 -29.71 1.12
N ASP A 113 20.62 -29.45 2.35
CA ASP A 113 20.98 -28.22 3.08
C ASP A 113 22.49 -28.14 3.38
N ASP A 114 23.08 -29.23 3.89
CA ASP A 114 24.52 -29.29 4.17
C ASP A 114 25.36 -29.16 2.89
N TYR A 115 24.87 -29.71 1.77
CA TYR A 115 25.49 -29.53 0.46
C TYR A 115 25.46 -28.06 0.03
N ASN A 116 24.30 -27.41 0.11
CA ASN A 116 24.13 -26.01 -0.26
C ASN A 116 24.97 -25.07 0.62
N VAL A 117 25.03 -25.33 1.92
CA VAL A 117 25.91 -24.61 2.86
C VAL A 117 27.37 -24.82 2.48
N ALA A 118 27.80 -26.05 2.15
CA ALA A 118 29.16 -26.32 1.72
C ALA A 118 29.51 -25.63 0.40
N VAL A 119 28.57 -25.52 -0.55
CA VAL A 119 28.75 -24.72 -1.79
C VAL A 119 29.03 -23.26 -1.46
N TRP A 120 28.29 -22.66 -0.52
CA TRP A 120 28.58 -21.29 -0.07
C TRP A 120 29.91 -21.17 0.66
N ALA A 121 30.28 -22.16 1.48
CA ALA A 121 31.58 -22.19 2.12
C ALA A 121 32.73 -22.27 1.10
N GLN A 122 32.57 -23.03 0.01
CA GLN A 122 33.52 -23.02 -1.11
C GLN A 122 33.60 -21.63 -1.77
N ARG A 123 32.47 -20.97 -2.01
CA ARG A 123 32.44 -19.60 -2.57
C ARG A 123 33.14 -18.60 -1.65
N ILE A 124 32.97 -18.71 -0.34
CA ILE A 124 33.67 -17.90 0.67
C ILE A 124 35.18 -18.19 0.65
N ARG A 125 35.59 -19.46 0.55
CA ARG A 125 37.00 -19.86 0.38
C ARG A 125 37.60 -19.29 -0.89
N LEU A 126 36.86 -19.30 -1.99
CA LEU A 126 37.28 -18.70 -3.26
C LEU A 126 37.40 -17.17 -3.14
N ALA A 127 36.44 -16.51 -2.51
CA ALA A 127 36.47 -15.06 -2.28
C ALA A 127 37.67 -14.63 -1.42
N GLN A 128 38.07 -15.45 -0.43
CA GLN A 128 39.27 -15.18 0.37
C GLN A 128 40.52 -15.03 -0.48
N ARG A 129 40.63 -15.68 -1.63
CA ARG A 129 41.81 -15.57 -2.51
C ARG A 129 42.07 -14.13 -2.98
N ALA A 130 41.06 -13.26 -2.93
CA ALA A 130 41.21 -11.84 -3.23
C ALA A 130 41.82 -11.04 -2.06
N ILE A 131 41.78 -11.53 -0.82
CA ILE A 131 42.22 -10.79 0.39
C ILE A 131 43.65 -10.26 0.27
N PRO A 132 44.68 -11.05 -0.12
CA PRO A 132 46.04 -10.53 -0.26
C PRO A 132 46.12 -9.36 -1.23
N ASN A 133 45.41 -9.44 -2.36
CA ASN A 133 45.41 -8.41 -3.39
C ASN A 133 44.67 -7.15 -2.93
N LEU A 134 43.54 -7.30 -2.23
CA LEU A 134 42.78 -6.19 -1.66
C LEU A 134 43.57 -5.46 -0.58
N LEU A 135 44.28 -6.19 0.28
CA LEU A 135 45.17 -5.61 1.28
C LEU A 135 46.37 -4.91 0.64
N ALA A 136 46.99 -5.52 -0.38
CA ALA A 136 48.09 -4.91 -1.11
C ALA A 136 47.66 -3.60 -1.80
N PHE A 137 46.45 -3.55 -2.36
CA PHE A 137 45.86 -2.34 -2.92
C PHE A 137 45.71 -1.23 -1.86
N ALA A 138 45.41 -1.59 -0.60
CA ALA A 138 45.36 -0.67 0.53
C ALA A 138 46.75 -0.36 1.15
N GLY A 139 47.85 -0.81 0.54
CA GLY A 139 49.21 -0.61 1.04
C GLY A 139 49.61 -1.54 2.19
N LEU A 140 48.87 -2.62 2.42
CA LEU A 140 49.10 -3.58 3.51
C LEU A 140 49.68 -4.89 2.98
N ASP A 141 50.76 -5.37 3.60
CA ASP A 141 51.36 -6.67 3.27
C ASP A 141 50.68 -7.81 4.06
N ALA A 142 49.78 -8.51 3.38
CA ALA A 142 49.04 -9.63 3.91
C ALA A 142 49.94 -10.79 4.39
N ASN A 143 51.07 -11.06 3.74
CA ASN A 143 51.98 -12.14 4.12
C ASN A 143 52.71 -11.81 5.43
N THR A 144 53.16 -10.56 5.57
CA THR A 144 53.80 -10.06 6.80
C THR A 144 52.80 -10.02 7.96
N MET A 145 51.56 -9.61 7.71
CA MET A 145 50.51 -9.66 8.73
C MET A 145 50.18 -11.10 9.14
N ALA A 146 50.04 -12.00 8.17
CA ALA A 146 49.74 -13.39 8.43
C ALA A 146 50.85 -14.10 9.21
N SER A 147 52.13 -13.86 8.89
CA SER A 147 53.25 -14.47 9.60
C SER A 147 53.29 -14.07 11.08
N LYS A 148 53.00 -12.80 11.40
CA LYS A 148 52.86 -12.32 12.78
C LYS A 148 51.72 -13.00 13.55
N GLN A 149 50.64 -13.35 12.85
CA GLN A 149 49.46 -13.98 13.45
C GLN A 149 49.49 -15.51 13.43
N ALA A 150 50.48 -16.13 12.77
CA ALA A 150 50.47 -17.58 12.51
C ALA A 150 50.42 -18.45 13.77
N VAL A 151 51.05 -18.00 14.87
CA VAL A 151 51.10 -18.76 16.13
C VAL A 151 49.88 -18.49 17.00
N ALA A 152 49.52 -17.22 17.21
CA ALA A 152 48.41 -16.85 18.09
C ALA A 152 47.03 -17.10 17.45
N HIS A 153 46.92 -16.85 16.14
CA HIS A 153 45.66 -16.89 15.39
C HIS A 153 45.85 -17.58 14.03
N PRO A 154 46.07 -18.91 14.01
CA PRO A 154 46.37 -19.67 12.78
C PRO A 154 45.26 -19.58 11.73
N ILE A 155 43.98 -19.53 12.14
CA ILE A 155 42.82 -19.36 11.24
C ILE A 155 42.87 -17.99 10.55
N LEU A 156 43.14 -16.92 11.31
CA LEU A 156 43.25 -15.57 10.77
C LEU A 156 44.44 -15.46 9.81
N SER A 157 45.59 -16.02 10.20
CA SER A 157 46.77 -16.10 9.32
C SER A 157 46.44 -16.80 7.99
N ALA A 158 45.72 -17.93 8.04
CA ALA A 158 45.31 -18.65 6.84
C ALA A 158 44.33 -17.85 5.96
N ALA A 159 43.36 -17.14 6.57
CA ALA A 159 42.44 -16.25 5.87
C ALA A 159 43.18 -15.09 5.17
N LEU A 160 44.12 -14.45 5.88
CA LEU A 160 44.97 -13.37 5.34
C LEU A 160 45.83 -13.85 4.16
N LYS A 161 46.28 -15.11 4.17
CA LYS A 161 46.99 -15.76 3.06
C LYS A 161 46.06 -16.25 1.93
N GLY A 162 44.85 -15.72 1.85
CA GLY A 162 43.91 -16.04 0.78
C GLY A 162 43.18 -17.38 0.95
N GLY A 163 42.99 -17.81 2.20
CA GLY A 163 42.31 -19.07 2.53
C GLY A 163 43.21 -20.30 2.41
N SER A 164 44.51 -20.15 2.71
CA SER A 164 45.46 -21.26 2.72
C SER A 164 45.45 -21.98 4.07
N TYR A 165 44.54 -22.93 4.23
CA TYR A 165 44.33 -23.69 5.46
C TYR A 165 45.06 -25.04 5.45
N ASN A 166 46.36 -25.06 5.18
CA ASN A 166 47.13 -26.30 4.98
C ASN A 166 47.11 -27.28 6.19
N LEU A 167 46.77 -26.78 7.38
CA LEU A 167 46.64 -27.55 8.63
C LEU A 167 45.21 -28.04 8.91
N PHE A 168 44.21 -27.60 8.15
CA PHE A 168 42.83 -28.01 8.32
C PHE A 168 42.51 -29.09 7.28
N GLN A 169 42.68 -30.33 7.72
CA GLN A 169 42.44 -31.50 6.90
C GLN A 169 41.48 -32.44 7.64
N GLN A 170 40.68 -33.18 6.89
CA GLN A 170 39.77 -34.19 7.41
C GLN A 170 39.97 -35.51 6.64
N ALA A 171 39.69 -36.63 7.30
CA ALA A 171 39.66 -37.92 6.62
C ALA A 171 38.33 -38.05 5.86
N ALA A 172 38.41 -38.30 4.56
CA ALA A 172 37.26 -38.63 3.71
C ALA A 172 37.63 -39.81 2.80
N SER A 173 36.86 -40.89 2.88
CA SER A 173 37.03 -42.07 2.02
C SER A 173 38.46 -42.65 2.01
N GLY A 174 39.13 -42.66 3.17
CA GLY A 174 40.50 -43.17 3.32
C GLY A 174 41.62 -42.21 2.87
N HIS A 175 41.27 -41.02 2.37
CA HIS A 175 42.22 -39.98 2.00
C HIS A 175 42.10 -38.75 2.90
N VAL A 176 43.20 -38.02 3.03
CA VAL A 176 43.23 -36.75 3.76
C VAL A 176 42.89 -35.63 2.79
N VAL A 177 41.77 -34.94 3.03
CA VAL A 177 41.25 -33.88 2.16
C VAL A 177 41.18 -32.54 2.91
N PRO A 178 41.19 -31.39 2.23
CA PRO A 178 41.01 -30.10 2.88
C PRO A 178 39.68 -30.02 3.63
N ALA A 179 39.68 -29.34 4.78
CA ALA A 179 38.49 -29.05 5.55
C ALA A 179 38.14 -27.55 5.52
N PHE A 180 36.87 -27.23 5.77
CA PHE A 180 36.45 -25.85 6.01
C PHE A 180 36.88 -25.39 7.41
N ALA A 181 37.23 -24.11 7.52
CA ALA A 181 37.33 -23.47 8.82
C ALA A 181 35.92 -23.23 9.39
N SER A 182 35.81 -23.25 10.72
CA SER A 182 34.51 -23.12 11.41
C SER A 182 33.77 -21.82 11.06
N TRP A 183 34.50 -20.71 10.91
CA TRP A 183 33.92 -19.43 10.53
C TRP A 183 33.40 -19.42 9.08
N GLU A 184 34.01 -20.17 8.17
CA GLU A 184 33.55 -20.27 6.77
C GLU A 184 32.19 -20.96 6.72
N LEU A 185 32.03 -22.04 7.48
CA LEU A 185 30.75 -22.73 7.62
C LEU A 185 29.71 -21.86 8.34
N THR A 186 30.11 -21.13 9.37
CA THR A 186 29.20 -20.23 10.10
C THR A 186 28.68 -19.11 9.19
N LEU A 187 29.58 -18.48 8.44
CA LEU A 187 29.22 -17.46 7.45
C LEU A 187 28.40 -18.05 6.30
N ALA A 188 28.75 -19.24 5.81
CA ALA A 188 27.97 -19.92 4.77
C ALA A 188 26.54 -20.24 5.23
N LYS A 189 26.37 -20.70 6.48
CA LYS A 189 25.05 -20.88 7.09
C LYS A 189 24.30 -19.56 7.19
N ALA A 190 24.95 -18.48 7.60
CA ALA A 190 24.33 -17.15 7.66
C ALA A 190 23.90 -16.66 6.26
N VAL A 191 24.73 -16.87 5.23
CA VAL A 191 24.38 -16.55 3.85
C VAL A 191 23.18 -17.37 3.39
N TYR A 192 23.22 -18.68 3.60
CA TYR A 192 22.20 -19.60 3.11
C TYR A 192 20.85 -19.43 3.82
N TRP A 193 20.85 -19.41 5.16
CA TRP A 193 19.62 -19.41 5.96
C TRP A 193 19.06 -18.02 6.24
N MET A 194 19.87 -16.97 6.15
CA MET A 194 19.41 -15.60 6.48
C MET A 194 19.51 -14.66 5.28
N LEU A 195 20.71 -14.51 4.69
CA LEU A 195 20.91 -13.49 3.64
C LEU A 195 20.11 -13.78 2.38
N ILE A 196 20.12 -15.03 1.88
CA ILE A 196 19.39 -15.40 0.67
C ILE A 196 17.89 -15.19 0.87
N PRO A 197 17.23 -15.75 1.91
CA PRO A 197 15.84 -15.45 2.19
C PRO A 197 15.58 -13.95 2.34
N ALA A 198 16.40 -13.20 3.08
CA ALA A 198 16.21 -11.76 3.24
C ALA A 198 16.27 -11.02 1.89
N MET A 199 17.18 -11.41 0.98
CA MET A 199 17.26 -10.86 -0.37
C MET A 199 16.03 -11.23 -1.21
N GLN A 200 15.55 -12.47 -1.13
CA GLN A 200 14.33 -12.91 -1.82
C GLN A 200 13.10 -12.12 -1.36
N PHE A 201 12.90 -11.95 -0.05
CA PHE A 201 11.80 -11.17 0.51
C PHE A 201 11.90 -9.70 0.13
N THR A 202 13.08 -9.10 0.27
CA THR A 202 13.32 -7.70 -0.13
C THR A 202 13.02 -7.51 -1.62
N PHE A 203 13.51 -8.39 -2.48
CA PHE A 203 13.24 -8.33 -3.91
C PHE A 203 11.74 -8.47 -4.21
N ALA A 204 11.06 -9.43 -3.59
CA ALA A 204 9.63 -9.63 -3.78
C ALA A 204 8.81 -8.40 -3.34
N VAL A 205 9.14 -7.80 -2.20
CA VAL A 205 8.52 -6.55 -1.72
C VAL A 205 8.70 -5.42 -2.74
N LEU A 206 9.90 -5.24 -3.29
CA LEU A 206 10.15 -4.22 -4.31
C LEU A 206 9.36 -4.46 -5.60
N VAL A 207 9.21 -5.73 -6.01
CA VAL A 207 8.37 -6.09 -7.17
C VAL A 207 6.91 -5.78 -6.89
N VAL A 208 6.39 -6.12 -5.70
CA VAL A 208 5.00 -5.83 -5.31
C VAL A 208 4.74 -4.32 -5.27
N ASP A 209 5.59 -3.55 -4.58
CA ASP A 209 5.44 -2.09 -4.49
C ASP A 209 5.46 -1.44 -5.88
N THR A 210 6.35 -1.91 -6.76
CA THR A 210 6.40 -1.44 -8.15
C THR A 210 5.12 -1.78 -8.90
N TRP A 211 4.69 -3.03 -8.84
CA TRP A 211 3.49 -3.49 -9.52
C TRP A 211 2.24 -2.74 -9.07
N GLN A 212 2.03 -2.68 -7.76
CA GLN A 212 0.90 -2.02 -7.12
C GLN A 212 0.89 -0.53 -7.43
N TYR A 213 2.01 0.17 -7.23
CA TYR A 213 2.08 1.61 -7.50
C TYR A 213 1.68 1.96 -8.93
N PHE A 214 2.24 1.28 -9.94
CA PHE A 214 1.99 1.65 -11.34
C PHE A 214 0.56 1.32 -11.76
N TRP A 215 0.01 0.18 -11.36
CA TRP A 215 -1.39 -0.15 -11.67
C TRP A 215 -2.37 0.72 -10.91
N HIS A 216 -2.13 0.96 -9.62
CA HIS A 216 -2.97 1.82 -8.79
C HIS A 216 -3.01 3.24 -9.35
N ARG A 217 -1.85 3.83 -9.66
CA ARG A 217 -1.77 5.14 -10.31
C ARG A 217 -2.45 5.13 -11.68
N ALA A 218 -2.26 4.10 -12.50
CA ALA A 218 -2.93 4.00 -13.80
C ALA A 218 -4.46 3.98 -13.64
N MET A 219 -4.97 3.27 -12.63
CA MET A 219 -6.39 3.22 -12.32
C MET A 219 -6.95 4.58 -11.89
N HIS A 220 -6.19 5.40 -11.19
CA HIS A 220 -6.61 6.78 -10.86
C HIS A 220 -6.48 7.79 -12.00
N MET A 221 -5.46 7.64 -12.84
CA MET A 221 -5.16 8.61 -13.90
C MET A 221 -5.99 8.35 -15.17
N ASN A 222 -6.47 7.13 -15.36
CA ASN A 222 -7.33 6.78 -16.47
C ASN A 222 -8.80 6.71 -16.03
N LYS A 223 -9.65 7.58 -16.60
CA LYS A 223 -11.07 7.66 -16.25
C LYS A 223 -11.80 6.32 -16.39
N TRP A 224 -11.53 5.55 -17.44
CA TRP A 224 -12.22 4.28 -17.67
C TRP A 224 -11.82 3.23 -16.63
N LEU A 225 -10.51 3.12 -16.34
CA LEU A 225 -10.02 2.21 -15.30
C LEU A 225 -10.61 2.57 -13.93
N TYR A 226 -10.62 3.86 -13.58
CA TYR A 226 -11.20 4.34 -12.33
C TYR A 226 -12.68 3.97 -12.22
N THR A 227 -13.51 4.43 -13.16
CA THR A 227 -14.96 4.26 -13.03
C THR A 227 -15.41 2.81 -13.13
N THR A 228 -14.66 1.96 -13.83
CA THR A 228 -15.04 0.57 -14.05
C THR A 228 -14.60 -0.33 -12.90
N PHE A 229 -13.38 -0.14 -12.39
CA PHE A 229 -12.76 -1.04 -11.42
C PHE A 229 -12.59 -0.34 -10.07
N HIS A 230 -11.71 0.66 -10.03
CA HIS A 230 -11.15 1.18 -8.78
C HIS A 230 -12.10 2.08 -7.97
N SER A 231 -13.09 2.69 -8.63
CA SER A 231 -14.11 3.48 -7.95
C SER A 231 -14.95 2.65 -6.97
N ARG A 232 -14.98 1.31 -7.10
CA ARG A 232 -15.62 0.43 -6.11
C ARG A 232 -14.89 0.50 -4.78
N HIS A 233 -13.56 0.36 -4.80
CA HIS A 233 -12.72 0.45 -3.61
C HIS A 233 -12.93 1.79 -2.89
N HIS A 234 -12.91 2.89 -3.65
CA HIS A 234 -13.16 4.25 -3.14
C HIS A 234 -14.62 4.56 -2.75
N ARG A 235 -15.55 3.60 -2.80
CA ARG A 235 -16.85 3.75 -2.10
C ARG A 235 -16.68 3.65 -0.58
N LEU A 236 -15.58 3.05 -0.14
CA LEU A 236 -15.14 2.99 1.23
C LEU A 236 -14.27 4.21 1.57
N TYR A 237 -14.88 5.39 1.62
CA TYR A 237 -14.23 6.67 1.90
C TYR A 237 -13.54 6.75 3.27
N VAL A 238 -14.04 6.01 4.25
CA VAL A 238 -13.47 5.87 5.57
C VAL A 238 -13.05 4.40 5.69
N PRO A 239 -11.77 4.09 5.42
CA PRO A 239 -11.25 2.74 5.50
C PRO A 239 -11.43 2.12 6.89
N TYR A 240 -11.66 0.82 6.90
CA TYR A 240 -11.64 -0.02 8.10
C TYR A 240 -11.06 -1.40 7.74
N ALA A 241 -10.55 -2.13 8.75
CA ALA A 241 -9.70 -3.30 8.57
C ALA A 241 -10.27 -4.40 7.63
N TYR A 242 -11.50 -4.89 7.87
CA TYR A 242 -12.13 -5.90 7.00
C TYR A 242 -12.64 -5.33 5.66
N GLY A 243 -12.42 -4.05 5.40
CA GLY A 243 -12.66 -3.41 4.11
C GLY A 243 -11.43 -3.42 3.19
N ALA A 244 -10.28 -3.90 3.66
CA ALA A 244 -9.01 -3.82 2.96
C ALA A 244 -8.98 -4.51 1.59
N LEU A 245 -9.80 -5.55 1.39
CA LEU A 245 -9.94 -6.26 0.10
C LEU A 245 -11.28 -5.96 -0.59
N TYR A 246 -11.97 -4.89 -0.19
CA TYR A 246 -13.17 -4.43 -0.88
C TYR A 246 -12.77 -3.73 -2.17
N ASN A 247 -12.72 -4.49 -3.26
CA ASN A 247 -12.40 -3.97 -4.58
C ASN A 247 -13.10 -4.79 -5.67
N HIS A 248 -13.00 -4.35 -6.93
CA HIS A 248 -13.60 -5.09 -8.04
C HIS A 248 -12.88 -6.45 -8.24
N PRO A 249 -13.58 -7.57 -8.56
CA PRO A 249 -12.96 -8.89 -8.76
C PRO A 249 -11.69 -8.87 -9.65
N PHE A 250 -11.79 -8.22 -10.82
CA PHE A 250 -10.65 -8.03 -11.71
C PHE A 250 -9.49 -7.24 -11.08
N GLU A 251 -9.78 -6.22 -10.29
CA GLU A 251 -8.78 -5.40 -9.63
C GLU A 251 -8.07 -6.19 -8.54
N GLY A 252 -8.79 -6.87 -7.65
CA GLY A 252 -8.15 -7.70 -6.62
C GLY A 252 -7.39 -8.90 -7.20
N PHE A 253 -7.83 -9.45 -8.33
CA PHE A 253 -6.98 -10.39 -9.08
C PHE A 253 -5.69 -9.71 -9.55
N LEU A 254 -5.77 -8.56 -10.23
CA LEU A 254 -4.63 -7.90 -10.85
C LEU A 254 -3.63 -7.33 -9.83
N LEU A 255 -4.12 -6.68 -8.79
CA LEU A 255 -3.32 -6.00 -7.77
C LEU A 255 -2.92 -6.98 -6.65
N ASP A 256 -3.90 -7.64 -6.02
CA ASP A 256 -3.66 -8.35 -4.76
C ASP A 256 -3.12 -9.77 -4.97
N THR A 257 -3.48 -10.40 -6.10
CA THR A 257 -3.16 -11.81 -6.36
C THR A 257 -2.02 -11.97 -7.37
N LEU A 258 -2.15 -11.37 -8.55
CA LEU A 258 -1.22 -11.58 -9.65
C LEU A 258 0.14 -10.94 -9.36
N GLY A 259 0.16 -9.70 -8.85
CA GLY A 259 1.39 -9.00 -8.51
C GLY A 259 2.23 -9.72 -7.45
N THR A 260 1.59 -10.19 -6.37
CA THR A 260 2.23 -10.94 -5.29
C THR A 260 2.67 -12.33 -5.76
N GLY A 261 1.87 -13.00 -6.61
CA GLY A 261 2.24 -14.28 -7.24
C GLY A 261 3.46 -14.17 -8.17
N ILE A 262 3.54 -13.12 -9.00
CA ILE A 262 4.71 -12.84 -9.84
C ILE A 262 5.95 -12.57 -8.98
N ALA A 263 5.81 -11.77 -7.92
CA ALA A 263 6.91 -11.49 -7.00
C ALA A 263 7.45 -12.75 -6.33
N TYR A 264 6.55 -13.63 -5.87
CA TYR A 264 6.87 -14.94 -5.31
C TYR A 264 7.69 -15.80 -6.29
N MET A 265 7.20 -15.96 -7.53
CA MET A 265 7.85 -16.77 -8.56
C MET A 265 9.22 -16.19 -8.97
N LEU A 266 9.31 -14.87 -9.20
CA LEU A 266 10.55 -14.22 -9.60
C LEU A 266 11.62 -14.24 -8.49
N ALA A 267 11.19 -14.19 -7.22
CA ALA A 267 12.10 -14.30 -6.08
C ALA A 267 12.62 -15.74 -5.87
N GLY A 268 12.05 -16.74 -6.54
CA GLY A 268 12.42 -18.15 -6.36
C GLY A 268 12.17 -18.65 -4.94
N MET A 269 11.12 -18.16 -4.30
CA MET A 269 10.75 -18.55 -2.94
C MET A 269 10.23 -19.99 -2.92
N THR A 270 10.45 -20.66 -1.80
CA THR A 270 9.84 -21.96 -1.49
C THR A 270 8.40 -21.80 -1.00
N CYS A 271 7.62 -22.89 -1.04
CA CYS A 271 6.28 -22.93 -0.46
C CYS A 271 6.24 -22.44 1.01
N ARG A 272 7.24 -22.80 1.84
CA ARG A 272 7.29 -22.31 3.23
C ARG A 272 7.63 -20.83 3.35
N GLN A 273 8.44 -20.28 2.46
CA GLN A 273 8.67 -18.83 2.40
C GLN A 273 7.42 -18.08 1.93
N SER A 274 6.65 -18.68 1.00
CA SER A 274 5.40 -18.11 0.52
C SER A 274 4.35 -17.96 1.63
N MET A 275 4.29 -18.92 2.57
CA MET A 275 3.46 -18.82 3.78
C MET A 275 3.72 -17.50 4.52
N TRP A 276 4.98 -17.18 4.80
CA TRP A 276 5.36 -15.94 5.48
C TRP A 276 5.10 -14.72 4.61
N PHE A 277 5.52 -14.76 3.34
CA PHE A 277 5.41 -13.62 2.44
C PHE A 277 3.96 -13.18 2.22
N PHE A 278 3.08 -14.12 1.84
CA PHE A 278 1.68 -13.80 1.60
C PHE A 278 0.96 -13.41 2.89
N THR A 279 1.20 -14.13 3.99
CA THR A 279 0.58 -13.81 5.29
C THR A 279 0.97 -12.40 5.77
N CYS A 280 2.26 -12.07 5.79
CA CYS A 280 2.72 -10.74 6.20
C CYS A 280 2.22 -9.65 5.25
N SER A 281 2.15 -9.91 3.94
CA SER A 281 1.57 -8.97 2.97
C SER A 281 0.09 -8.71 3.25
N THR A 282 -0.69 -9.76 3.54
CA THR A 282 -2.10 -9.63 3.88
C THR A 282 -2.31 -8.86 5.18
N ILE A 283 -1.53 -9.15 6.22
CA ILE A 283 -1.57 -8.39 7.48
C ILE A 283 -1.27 -6.92 7.20
N LYS A 284 -0.26 -6.63 6.36
CA LYS A 284 0.08 -5.27 5.99
C LYS A 284 -1.05 -4.54 5.27
N THR A 285 -1.70 -5.18 4.31
CA THR A 285 -2.86 -4.60 3.60
C THR A 285 -4.01 -4.29 4.56
N VAL A 286 -4.27 -5.15 5.55
CA VAL A 286 -5.28 -4.90 6.59
C VAL A 286 -4.88 -3.74 7.50
N ASP A 287 -3.61 -3.68 7.93
CA ASP A 287 -3.07 -2.58 8.74
C ASP A 287 -3.19 -1.22 8.02
N ASP A 288 -2.88 -1.15 6.72
CA ASP A 288 -3.02 0.07 5.91
C ASP A 288 -4.47 0.60 5.82
N HIS A 289 -5.45 -0.24 6.14
CA HIS A 289 -6.86 0.11 6.15
C HIS A 289 -7.46 0.10 7.55
N CYS A 290 -6.67 -0.11 8.61
CA CYS A 290 -7.23 -0.43 9.91
C CYS A 290 -8.03 0.72 10.55
N GLY A 291 -7.81 1.96 10.10
CA GLY A 291 -8.47 3.17 10.61
C GLY A 291 -7.82 3.74 11.87
N TYR A 292 -6.66 3.22 12.27
CA TYR A 292 -5.92 3.64 13.47
C TYR A 292 -4.45 3.96 13.15
N ALA A 293 -3.94 5.03 13.75
CA ALA A 293 -2.52 5.37 13.77
C ALA A 293 -1.94 5.04 15.16
N LEU A 294 -1.75 3.75 15.44
CA LEU A 294 -1.29 3.29 16.76
C LEU A 294 0.22 3.51 16.91
N PRO A 295 0.69 4.17 17.99
CA PRO A 295 2.11 4.52 18.12
C PRO A 295 3.01 3.30 18.41
N TRP A 296 2.43 2.14 18.71
CA TRP A 296 3.16 0.88 18.93
C TRP A 296 2.99 -0.13 17.79
N ASP A 297 2.33 0.23 16.69
CA ASP A 297 2.21 -0.68 15.55
C ASP A 297 3.54 -0.81 14.82
N PRO A 298 4.20 -1.99 14.83
CA PRO A 298 5.49 -2.15 14.20
C PRO A 298 5.44 -1.99 12.67
N LEU A 299 4.32 -2.32 12.01
CA LEU A 299 4.20 -2.24 10.56
C LEU A 299 4.18 -0.79 10.07
N GLN A 300 3.49 0.07 10.82
CA GLN A 300 3.43 1.52 10.53
C GLN A 300 4.76 2.24 10.75
N HIS A 301 5.70 1.63 11.51
CA HIS A 301 7.06 2.16 11.71
C HIS A 301 8.12 1.56 10.77
N ILE A 302 7.99 0.27 10.43
CA ILE A 302 8.96 -0.42 9.56
C ILE A 302 8.76 0.00 8.10
N THR A 303 7.53 0.29 7.71
CA THR A 303 7.18 0.65 6.34
C THR A 303 6.70 2.09 6.26
N SER A 304 6.96 2.78 5.15
CA SER A 304 6.60 4.19 5.03
C SER A 304 5.16 4.43 4.59
N ASN A 305 4.50 3.45 3.96
CA ASN A 305 3.05 3.47 3.79
C ASN A 305 2.38 2.96 5.08
N ASN A 306 1.35 3.65 5.53
CA ASN A 306 0.61 3.30 6.75
C ASN A 306 -0.84 3.78 6.64
N ALA A 307 -1.66 3.44 7.65
CA ALA A 307 -3.07 3.79 7.70
C ALA A 307 -3.36 5.27 7.44
N GLY A 308 -2.58 6.20 8.01
CA GLY A 308 -2.76 7.63 7.80
C GLY A 308 -2.38 8.09 6.39
N TYR A 309 -1.28 7.55 5.84
CA TYR A 309 -0.84 7.88 4.48
C TYR A 309 -1.85 7.40 3.42
N HIS A 310 -2.36 6.19 3.60
CA HIS A 310 -3.35 5.59 2.72
C HIS A 310 -4.75 6.21 2.92
N ASP A 311 -5.13 6.59 4.15
CA ASP A 311 -6.39 7.28 4.40
C ASP A 311 -6.49 8.60 3.60
N ILE A 312 -5.42 9.40 3.57
CA ILE A 312 -5.36 10.63 2.76
C ILE A 312 -5.74 10.34 1.30
N HIS A 313 -5.28 9.21 0.75
CA HIS A 313 -5.60 8.79 -0.61
C HIS A 313 -7.09 8.48 -0.80
N HIS A 314 -7.76 7.88 0.18
CA HIS A 314 -9.23 7.65 0.14
C HIS A 314 -10.05 8.92 0.24
N GLN A 315 -9.47 10.03 0.72
CA GLN A 315 -10.18 11.30 0.80
C GLN A 315 -10.34 11.94 -0.59
N SER A 316 -11.50 12.57 -0.84
CA SER A 316 -11.81 13.20 -2.14
C SER A 316 -10.78 14.22 -2.61
N TRP A 317 -10.11 14.88 -1.66
CA TRP A 317 -9.06 15.86 -1.91
C TRP A 317 -7.67 15.22 -2.09
N GLY A 318 -7.44 14.00 -1.62
CA GLY A 318 -6.16 13.27 -1.75
C GLY A 318 -6.15 12.13 -2.77
N ILE A 319 -7.30 11.84 -3.41
CA ILE A 319 -7.52 10.74 -4.38
C ILE A 319 -6.59 10.70 -5.61
N LYS A 320 -5.82 11.77 -5.86
CA LYS A 320 -4.81 11.81 -6.94
C LYS A 320 -3.38 11.87 -6.42
N THR A 321 -3.17 11.48 -5.18
CA THR A 321 -1.88 11.45 -4.50
C THR A 321 -1.73 10.15 -3.72
N ASN A 322 -0.53 9.87 -3.21
CA ASN A 322 -0.25 8.73 -2.32
C ASN A 322 -0.65 7.37 -2.92
N PHE A 323 -0.16 7.06 -4.12
CA PHE A 323 -0.51 5.80 -4.82
C PHE A 323 0.25 4.58 -4.31
N SER A 324 1.34 4.78 -3.56
CA SER A 324 2.20 3.68 -3.14
C SER A 324 1.51 2.82 -2.09
N GLN A 325 1.45 1.52 -2.36
CA GLN A 325 0.97 0.49 -1.47
C GLN A 325 1.62 -0.84 -1.88
N PRO A 326 1.74 -1.83 -0.99
CA PRO A 326 1.39 -1.76 0.42
C PRO A 326 2.55 -1.36 1.34
N PHE A 327 3.83 -1.45 0.91
CA PHE A 327 4.95 -1.29 1.85
C PHE A 327 5.53 0.13 1.83
N PHE A 328 6.20 0.55 0.77
CA PHE A 328 7.01 1.76 0.79
C PHE A 328 6.53 2.86 -0.17
N THR A 329 6.65 4.10 0.24
CA THR A 329 6.21 5.31 -0.50
C THR A 329 7.25 5.88 -1.45
N PHE A 330 8.31 5.14 -1.78
CA PHE A 330 9.43 5.71 -2.56
C PHE A 330 9.03 6.07 -3.99
N TRP A 331 8.07 5.34 -4.58
CA TRP A 331 7.55 5.67 -5.91
C TRP A 331 6.81 7.01 -5.93
N ASP A 332 6.00 7.30 -4.91
CA ASP A 332 5.37 8.62 -4.78
C ASP A 332 6.39 9.74 -4.63
N GLY A 333 7.49 9.50 -3.90
CA GLY A 333 8.59 10.44 -3.77
C GLY A 333 9.32 10.67 -5.09
N LEU A 334 9.67 9.59 -5.79
CA LEU A 334 10.43 9.63 -7.05
C LEU A 334 9.64 10.29 -8.19
N LEU A 335 8.33 10.08 -8.23
CA LEU A 335 7.47 10.54 -9.32
C LEU A 335 6.60 11.75 -8.95
N GLY A 336 6.81 12.32 -7.76
CA GLY A 336 6.16 13.55 -7.32
C GLY A 336 4.65 13.41 -7.13
N THR A 337 4.18 12.25 -6.67
CA THR A 337 2.74 11.99 -6.42
C THR A 337 2.39 11.90 -4.93
N LYS A 338 3.33 12.20 -4.04
CA LYS A 338 3.05 12.36 -2.61
C LYS A 338 2.14 13.56 -2.36
N TRP A 339 1.24 13.44 -1.39
CA TRP A 339 0.43 14.55 -0.90
C TRP A 339 1.32 15.68 -0.36
N VAL A 340 1.05 16.91 -0.80
CA VAL A 340 1.79 18.13 -0.42
C VAL A 340 0.90 19.22 0.18
N GLY A 341 -0.39 18.95 0.40
CA GLY A 341 -1.37 19.94 0.85
C GLY A 341 -1.33 20.29 2.35
N GLY A 342 -0.20 20.02 3.01
CA GLY A 342 0.05 20.38 4.40
C GLY A 342 -0.78 19.61 5.42
N ASP A 343 -1.00 20.25 6.58
CA ASP A 343 -1.77 19.69 7.69
C ASP A 343 -3.24 19.46 7.29
N VAL A 344 -3.71 18.23 7.55
CA VAL A 344 -5.05 17.74 7.21
C VAL A 344 -6.01 17.81 8.40
N SER A 345 -5.53 18.21 9.58
CA SER A 345 -6.31 18.23 10.84
C SER A 345 -7.60 19.05 10.71
N ALA A 346 -7.52 20.26 10.14
CA ALA A 346 -8.70 21.10 9.92
C ALA A 346 -9.70 20.47 8.93
N ARG A 347 -9.23 19.71 7.93
CA ARG A 347 -10.10 19.00 6.97
C ARG A 347 -10.83 17.85 7.67
N TYR A 348 -10.14 17.10 8.51
CA TYR A 348 -10.74 16.03 9.29
C TYR A 348 -11.72 16.57 10.33
N GLU A 349 -11.41 17.66 11.03
CA GLU A 349 -12.32 18.28 12.00
C GLU A 349 -13.63 18.73 11.33
N ARG A 350 -13.54 19.41 10.17
CA ARG A 350 -14.73 19.78 9.38
C ARG A 350 -15.55 18.55 8.97
N SER A 351 -14.88 17.48 8.55
CA SER A 351 -15.54 16.20 8.18
C SER A 351 -16.28 15.58 9.38
N ARG A 352 -15.64 15.54 10.55
CA ARG A 352 -16.22 15.03 11.80
C ARG A 352 -17.48 15.80 12.18
N ILE A 353 -17.41 17.13 12.22
CA ILE A 353 -18.56 18.00 12.54
C ILE A 353 -19.69 17.79 11.54
N ALA A 354 -19.39 17.72 10.24
CA ALA A 354 -20.39 17.51 9.20
C ALA A 354 -21.07 16.14 9.30
N ALA A 355 -20.32 15.07 9.60
CA ALA A 355 -20.87 13.74 9.79
C ALA A 355 -21.75 13.65 11.04
N GLN A 356 -21.31 14.25 12.15
CA GLN A 356 -22.07 14.29 13.39
C GLN A 356 -23.40 15.03 13.22
N LYS A 357 -23.40 16.19 12.57
CA LYS A 357 -24.63 16.94 12.24
C LYS A 357 -25.61 16.11 11.42
N LYS A 358 -25.14 15.29 10.47
CA LYS A 358 -26.00 14.40 9.69
C LYS A 358 -26.64 13.31 10.55
N VAL A 359 -25.89 12.72 11.48
CA VAL A 359 -26.43 11.74 12.44
C VAL A 359 -27.52 12.37 13.30
N GLU A 360 -27.27 13.56 13.85
CA GLU A 360 -28.23 14.31 14.67
C GLU A 360 -29.50 14.67 13.88
N GLN A 361 -29.35 15.12 12.64
CA GLN A 361 -30.48 15.43 11.76
C GLN A 361 -31.36 14.21 11.46
N ASP A 362 -30.74 13.05 11.25
CA ASP A 362 -31.49 11.80 11.02
C ASP A 362 -32.23 11.37 12.29
N ASN A 363 -31.60 11.48 13.46
CA ASN A 363 -32.24 11.18 14.74
C ASN A 363 -33.46 12.08 15.01
N ILE A 364 -33.36 13.38 14.70
CA ILE A 364 -34.49 14.32 14.79
C ILE A 364 -35.59 13.93 13.80
N SER A 365 -35.23 13.57 12.56
CA SER A 365 -36.19 13.18 11.52
C SER A 365 -36.91 11.85 11.80
N HIS A 366 -36.29 10.96 12.58
CA HIS A 366 -36.85 9.69 13.01
C HIS A 366 -37.61 9.76 14.35
N SER A 367 -37.59 10.90 15.04
CA SER A 367 -38.39 11.12 16.24
C SER A 367 -39.88 11.30 15.89
N SER A 368 -40.76 10.58 16.59
CA SER A 368 -42.21 10.69 16.42
C SER A 368 -42.70 12.04 16.96
N PRO A 369 -43.69 12.71 16.33
CA PRO A 369 -44.33 13.91 16.89
C PRO A 369 -44.84 13.73 18.32
N ALA A 370 -45.14 12.48 18.73
CA ALA A 370 -45.59 12.15 20.08
C ALA A 370 -44.48 12.29 21.16
N GLN A 371 -43.20 12.26 20.79
CA GLN A 371 -42.08 12.46 21.71
C GLN A 371 -41.74 13.93 21.92
N SER A 372 -42.05 14.80 20.95
CA SER A 372 -41.85 16.26 21.05
C SER A 372 -42.96 16.98 21.84
N LEU A 373 -44.04 16.30 22.21
CA LEU A 373 -45.19 16.87 22.94
C LEU A 373 -45.02 16.88 24.47
N LYS A 374 -43.86 16.50 25.01
CA LYS A 374 -43.54 16.69 26.44
C LYS A 374 -42.70 17.95 26.69
N ALA A 375 -42.98 19.02 25.96
CA ALA A 375 -42.55 20.35 26.38
C ALA A 375 -43.54 20.85 27.44
N GLU A 376 -43.03 21.25 28.61
CA GLU A 376 -43.76 22.04 29.59
C GLU A 376 -44.51 23.18 28.88
N PRO A 377 -45.78 23.47 29.22
CA PRO A 377 -46.54 24.53 28.56
C PRO A 377 -45.81 25.87 28.70
N SER A 378 -45.74 26.61 27.59
CA SER A 378 -45.12 27.94 27.55
C SER A 378 -45.73 28.83 28.63
N PRO A 379 -44.93 29.51 29.47
CA PRO A 379 -45.45 30.39 30.53
C PRO A 379 -46.24 31.60 30.01
N TYR A 380 -46.31 31.78 28.69
CA TYR A 380 -47.00 32.88 28.01
C TYR A 380 -48.19 32.41 27.14
N GLU A 381 -48.67 31.16 27.30
CA GLU A 381 -49.76 30.60 26.49
C GLU A 381 -51.08 31.44 26.56
N SER A 382 -51.31 32.14 27.67
CA SER A 382 -52.43 33.07 27.82
C SER A 382 -52.25 34.38 27.04
N GLU A 383 -51.02 34.84 26.86
CA GLU A 383 -50.69 36.07 26.13
C GLU A 383 -50.74 35.84 24.61
N GLU A 384 -50.33 34.65 24.17
CA GLU A 384 -50.38 34.21 22.77
C GLU A 384 -51.83 34.10 22.25
N LYS A 385 -52.77 33.64 23.09
CA LYS A 385 -54.21 33.60 22.77
C LYS A 385 -54.83 34.98 22.61
N ASN A 386 -54.34 35.99 23.34
CA ASN A 386 -54.82 37.37 23.25
C ASN A 386 -54.19 38.15 22.08
N ALA A 387 -52.95 37.85 21.70
CA ALA A 387 -52.28 38.44 20.53
C ALA A 387 -52.93 37.99 19.20
N SER A 388 -53.46 36.76 19.16
CA SER A 388 -54.09 36.11 18.01
C SER A 388 -55.32 36.85 17.45
N THR A 389 -56.06 37.59 18.29
CA THR A 389 -57.29 38.28 17.85
C THR A 389 -57.01 39.60 17.11
N LEU A 390 -55.97 40.33 17.53
CA LEU A 390 -55.49 41.56 16.88
C LEU A 390 -54.68 41.28 15.61
N ALA A 391 -53.86 40.21 15.62
CA ALA A 391 -53.09 39.80 14.43
C ALA A 391 -53.99 39.31 13.28
N LYS A 392 -55.11 38.64 13.59
CA LYS A 392 -56.08 38.16 12.57
C LYS A 392 -56.82 39.29 11.85
N GLN A 393 -56.99 40.46 12.47
CA GLN A 393 -57.58 41.64 11.80
C GLN A 393 -56.56 42.38 10.92
N ALA A 394 -55.27 42.34 11.26
CA ALA A 394 -54.21 42.96 10.45
C ALA A 394 -53.81 42.13 9.22
N GLN A 395 -53.99 40.80 9.26
CA GLN A 395 -53.50 39.88 8.23
C GLN A 395 -54.46 39.67 7.04
N ALA A 396 -55.66 40.25 7.07
CA ALA A 396 -56.59 40.20 5.93
C ALA A 396 -56.24 41.20 4.80
N GLN A 397 -55.29 42.12 5.01
CA GLN A 397 -54.98 43.20 4.05
C GLN A 397 -53.60 43.11 3.38
N LEU A 398 -52.78 42.09 3.66
CA LEU A 398 -51.45 41.94 3.05
C LEU A 398 -51.21 40.47 2.69
N ASN A 399 -51.65 40.08 1.48
CA ASN A 399 -51.20 38.84 0.85
C ASN A 399 -50.10 39.17 -0.18
N PRO A 400 -48.83 38.85 0.07
CA PRO A 400 -47.88 38.54 -0.97
C PRO A 400 -47.86 37.03 -1.27
N SER A 401 -47.89 36.72 -2.56
CA SER A 401 -47.66 35.41 -3.17
C SER A 401 -46.43 34.69 -2.60
N ILE A 402 -46.58 33.38 -2.34
CA ILE A 402 -45.52 32.45 -1.96
C ILE A 402 -44.55 32.24 -3.14
N PRO A 403 -43.22 32.33 -2.94
CA PRO A 403 -42.23 31.76 -3.87
C PRO A 403 -41.55 30.49 -3.33
N GLU A 404 -41.06 29.69 -4.26
CA GLU A 404 -40.68 28.26 -4.19
C GLU A 404 -39.48 27.88 -3.30
N GLY A 405 -39.59 26.70 -2.66
CA GLY A 405 -38.48 25.77 -2.38
C GLY A 405 -37.91 25.73 -0.95
N LYS A 406 -37.70 24.52 -0.40
CA LYS A 406 -36.98 24.26 0.87
C LYS A 406 -35.47 24.53 0.77
N ALA A 407 -34.91 24.42 -0.44
CA ALA A 407 -33.48 24.59 -0.72
C ALA A 407 -33.01 26.06 -0.69
N SER A 408 -33.85 26.99 -1.13
CA SER A 408 -33.57 28.45 -1.09
C SER A 408 -33.53 28.97 0.34
N LEU A 409 -34.41 28.49 1.22
CA LEU A 409 -34.40 28.79 2.65
C LEU A 409 -33.16 28.23 3.36
N GLN A 410 -32.72 27.02 2.99
CA GLN A 410 -31.52 26.41 3.58
C GLN A 410 -30.23 27.13 3.14
N ALA A 411 -30.17 27.59 1.89
CA ALA A 411 -29.06 28.40 1.38
C ALA A 411 -29.00 29.79 2.05
N LEU A 412 -30.16 30.44 2.23
CA LEU A 412 -30.25 31.73 2.93
C LEU A 412 -29.89 31.60 4.41
N GLY A 413 -30.36 30.55 5.08
CA GLY A 413 -30.02 30.27 6.48
C GLY A 413 -28.53 29.99 6.68
N SER A 414 -27.91 29.21 5.79
CA SER A 414 -26.47 28.92 5.83
C SER A 414 -25.64 30.17 5.58
N ARG A 415 -26.07 31.03 4.65
CA ARG A 415 -25.41 32.31 4.34
C ARG A 415 -25.50 33.30 5.51
N GLN A 416 -26.64 33.35 6.20
CA GLN A 416 -26.82 34.19 7.39
C GLN A 416 -25.92 33.71 8.53
N GLN A 417 -25.81 32.38 8.72
CA GLN A 417 -24.99 31.78 9.78
C GLN A 417 -23.49 32.05 9.59
N ILE A 418 -23.02 32.18 8.34
CA ILE A 418 -21.64 32.59 8.01
C ILE A 418 -21.43 34.09 8.28
N LEU A 419 -22.42 34.95 8.01
CA LEU A 419 -22.35 36.39 8.31
C LEU A 419 -22.34 36.69 9.82
N ASP A 420 -22.94 35.81 10.62
CA ASP A 420 -23.02 35.94 12.07
C ASP A 420 -21.71 35.52 12.77
N ASP A 421 -20.80 34.79 12.10
CA ASP A 421 -19.46 34.46 12.58
C ASP A 421 -18.43 35.57 12.26
N LYS A 422 -18.50 36.65 13.03
CA LYS A 422 -17.59 37.80 12.90
C LYS A 422 -16.16 37.52 13.35
N ALA A 423 -15.91 36.46 14.13
CA ALA A 423 -14.58 36.12 14.63
C ALA A 423 -13.83 35.16 13.70
N GLY A 424 -14.54 34.32 12.93
CA GLY A 424 -14.00 33.36 11.96
C GLY A 424 -13.83 33.88 10.53
N GLY A 425 -14.00 35.18 10.28
CA GLY A 425 -13.78 35.78 8.96
C GLY A 425 -14.90 35.49 7.94
N GLY A 426 -16.14 35.25 8.38
CA GLY A 426 -17.24 34.84 7.50
C GLY A 426 -17.55 35.78 6.33
N VAL A 427 -17.22 37.07 6.45
CA VAL A 427 -17.33 38.04 5.34
C VAL A 427 -16.29 37.78 4.24
N GLU A 428 -15.05 37.39 4.59
CA GLU A 428 -14.01 37.03 3.62
C GLU A 428 -14.36 35.73 2.90
N VAL A 429 -14.91 34.74 3.62
CA VAL A 429 -15.36 33.47 3.06
C VAL A 429 -16.45 33.67 2.01
N LEU A 430 -17.43 34.55 2.29
CA LEU A 430 -18.49 34.86 1.32
C LEU A 430 -17.99 35.65 0.11
N LEU A 431 -16.92 36.42 0.26
CA LEU A 431 -16.28 37.13 -0.84
C LEU A 431 -15.47 36.17 -1.74
N GLU A 432 -14.79 35.20 -1.14
CA GLU A 432 -14.04 34.15 -1.85
C GLU A 432 -15.00 33.19 -2.60
N GLU A 433 -16.06 32.73 -1.94
CA GLU A 433 -17.11 31.90 -2.57
C GLU A 433 -17.80 32.63 -3.74
N ALA A 434 -18.10 33.92 -3.58
CA ALA A 434 -18.69 34.74 -4.65
C ALA A 434 -17.70 35.06 -5.79
N ALA A 435 -16.40 34.95 -5.56
CA ALA A 435 -15.36 35.08 -6.59
C ALA A 435 -15.21 33.77 -7.37
N GLU A 436 -15.16 32.63 -6.67
CA GLU A 436 -15.13 31.30 -7.26
C GLU A 436 -16.39 31.01 -8.10
N GLU A 437 -17.58 31.39 -7.62
CA GLU A 437 -18.83 31.22 -8.36
C GLU A 437 -18.86 32.06 -9.65
N ARG A 438 -18.32 33.29 -9.61
CA ARG A 438 -18.18 34.15 -10.80
C ARG A 438 -17.17 33.57 -11.79
N GLU A 439 -16.13 32.92 -11.32
CA GLU A 439 -15.15 32.24 -12.17
C GLU A 439 -15.74 30.97 -12.81
N ALA A 440 -16.46 30.15 -12.04
CA ALA A 440 -17.19 28.98 -12.53
C ALA A 440 -18.25 29.35 -13.59
N GLN A 441 -19.00 30.43 -13.38
CA GLN A 441 -19.97 30.93 -14.36
C GLN A 441 -19.31 31.47 -15.64
N ARG A 442 -18.11 32.07 -15.54
CA ARG A 442 -17.31 32.49 -16.71
C ARG A 442 -16.78 31.30 -17.51
N VAL A 443 -16.38 30.21 -16.84
CA VAL A 443 -15.94 28.96 -17.47
C VAL A 443 -17.12 28.27 -18.19
N LEU A 444 -18.30 28.23 -17.57
CA LEU A 444 -19.53 27.68 -18.16
C LEU A 444 -19.98 28.46 -19.42
N ARG A 445 -19.82 29.78 -19.43
CA ARG A 445 -20.14 30.63 -20.61
C ARG A 445 -19.18 30.45 -21.79
N ARG A 446 -18.00 29.84 -21.61
CA ARG A 446 -16.99 29.64 -22.67
C ARG A 446 -17.10 28.28 -23.38
N SER A 447 -18.08 27.44 -23.06
CA SER A 447 -18.32 26.17 -23.76
C SER A 447 -19.23 26.37 -24.98
N PRO A 448 -18.77 26.18 -26.23
CA PRO A 448 -19.64 26.30 -27.40
C PRO A 448 -20.59 25.10 -27.47
N ARG A 449 -21.88 25.36 -27.22
CA ARG A 449 -22.97 24.40 -27.32
C ARG A 449 -23.16 23.97 -28.79
N LYS A 450 -22.72 22.76 -29.15
CA LYS A 450 -23.03 22.11 -30.43
C LYS A 450 -24.54 21.83 -30.50
N LYS A 451 -25.26 22.53 -31.37
CA LYS A 451 -26.67 22.25 -31.70
C LYS A 451 -26.73 20.99 -32.57
N THR A 452 -27.37 19.94 -32.07
CA THR A 452 -27.85 18.81 -32.86
C THR A 452 -29.19 19.19 -33.51
N VAL A 453 -29.22 19.23 -34.85
CA VAL A 453 -30.46 19.23 -35.65
C VAL A 453 -30.56 17.89 -36.34
N SER A 454 -31.70 17.23 -36.16
CA SER A 454 -32.09 15.99 -36.81
C SER A 454 -32.46 16.23 -38.28
N GLN A 455 -31.83 15.51 -39.21
CA GLN A 455 -32.43 15.18 -40.50
C GLN A 455 -31.93 13.82 -40.97
N ALA A 456 -32.88 12.96 -41.32
CA ALA A 456 -32.67 11.63 -41.87
C ALA A 456 -32.50 11.72 -43.39
N SER A 457 -31.48 11.04 -43.94
CA SER A 457 -31.54 10.31 -45.22
C SER A 457 -30.19 9.72 -45.61
N SER A 458 -30.19 8.41 -45.91
CA SER A 458 -29.32 7.65 -46.83
C SER A 458 -27.78 7.71 -46.69
N ALA A 459 -27.18 6.56 -46.37
CA ALA A 459 -25.75 6.26 -46.56
C ALA A 459 -25.38 6.23 -48.07
N PRO A 460 -24.08 6.35 -48.44
CA PRO A 460 -23.19 5.17 -48.39
C PRO A 460 -21.73 5.44 -47.98
N LEU A 461 -21.08 4.33 -47.59
CA LEU A 461 -19.67 4.14 -47.25
C LEU A 461 -18.68 4.69 -48.30
N LYS A 462 -17.82 5.65 -47.90
CA LYS A 462 -16.45 5.84 -48.42
C LYS A 462 -15.71 6.86 -47.56
N GLY A 463 -14.56 6.50 -46.97
CA GLY A 463 -13.66 7.49 -46.34
C GLY A 463 -12.95 7.11 -45.05
N LEU A 464 -12.82 5.81 -44.70
CA LEU A 464 -11.83 5.37 -43.71
C LEU A 464 -10.48 5.23 -44.42
N ARG A 465 -9.73 6.33 -44.60
CA ARG A 465 -8.31 6.26 -44.98
C ARG A 465 -7.39 7.45 -44.70
N ASP A 466 -7.84 8.58 -44.14
CA ASP A 466 -6.94 9.76 -43.97
C ASP A 466 -6.77 10.28 -42.52
N ARG A 467 -6.70 9.39 -41.52
CA ARG A 467 -6.25 9.80 -40.17
C ARG A 467 -5.24 8.87 -39.52
N VAL A 468 -4.34 8.33 -40.33
CA VAL A 468 -3.06 7.77 -39.88
C VAL A 468 -1.95 8.41 -40.72
N ASN A 469 -1.58 9.65 -40.35
CA ASN A 469 -0.25 10.22 -40.58
C ASN A 469 -0.22 11.66 -40.06
N THR A 470 0.29 11.83 -38.85
CA THR A 470 1.11 12.98 -38.43
C THR A 470 1.58 12.72 -36.99
N SER A 471 2.65 11.94 -36.89
CA SER A 471 3.57 11.99 -35.75
C SER A 471 4.82 12.73 -36.21
N LEU A 472 5.54 13.32 -35.25
CA LEU A 472 6.92 13.82 -35.30
C LEU A 472 7.11 15.27 -35.76
N HIS A 473 7.49 16.11 -34.79
CA HIS A 473 8.60 17.09 -34.73
C HIS A 473 8.37 17.81 -33.37
N GLY A 474 9.10 17.60 -32.29
CA GLY A 474 10.56 17.58 -32.15
C GLY A 474 11.02 18.99 -31.75
N LYS A 475 11.31 19.22 -30.46
CA LYS A 475 12.21 20.30 -30.01
C LYS A 475 12.63 20.10 -28.55
N ALA A 476 13.86 19.64 -28.38
CA ALA A 476 14.66 19.77 -27.18
C ALA A 476 16.07 20.21 -27.61
N SER A 477 16.68 21.09 -26.80
CA SER A 477 18.11 21.50 -26.67
C SER A 477 18.21 23.03 -26.49
N GLY A 478 19.03 23.62 -25.62
CA GLY A 478 20.00 23.12 -24.64
C GLY A 478 20.76 24.29 -23.94
N VAL A 479 21.06 24.11 -22.65
CA VAL A 479 22.30 24.33 -21.84
C VAL A 479 23.34 25.45 -22.18
N LEU A 480 23.73 26.20 -21.12
CA LEU A 480 25.00 26.88 -20.70
C LEU A 480 26.05 27.38 -21.75
N VAL A 481 26.46 28.68 -21.75
CA VAL A 481 27.71 29.32 -21.20
C VAL A 481 29.00 28.88 -21.95
N GLU A 482 29.97 29.67 -22.45
CA GLU A 482 30.52 31.03 -22.20
C GLU A 482 31.40 31.52 -23.38
N SER A 483 31.61 32.84 -23.43
CA SER A 483 32.81 33.64 -23.80
C SER A 483 33.81 33.23 -24.89
N SER A 484 34.10 34.21 -25.74
CA SER A 484 35.33 34.38 -26.52
C SER A 484 36.17 35.54 -25.99
N ARG A 485 37.41 35.26 -25.56
CA ARG A 485 38.68 35.91 -25.96
C ARG A 485 39.87 35.31 -25.24
#